data_AF-A0A923SXR4-F1
#
_entry.id   AF-A0A923SXR4-F1
#
_cell.length_a   1.000
_cell.length_b   1.000
_cell.length_c   1.000
_cell.angle_alpha   90.00
_cell.angle_beta   90.00
_cell.angle_gamma   90.00
#
_symmetry.space_group_name_H-M   'P 1'
#
loop_
_entity.id
_entity.type
_entity.pdbx_description
1 polymer ?
#
loop_
_entity_poly.entity_id
_entity_poly.type
_entity_poly.pdbx_seq_one_letter_code
_entity_poly.pdbx_strand_id
1 'polypeptide(L)'
;MNTPTTIREYLEQLRAALAGADPALVQDALYDAEDHLRSEMADHPDTPEAELLAKIVNSYGAPAEVAGIYVDKERVVEQALRPPPPPARRSLAGRFFGVAADPRTYAALFYMLLSLATGVFYFTWVVAGLSLSVGLSVLIIGVLVPIAFFASVRVLALVEGRIVEVMLGERMPRRPVYAQQHLPLLRRIGAMFSDPRSWSTILYLVLMLPLGICYFTMAVTGIAVSLALVFLPVLQALVVSGVIEGHVGFVVDGVETGLGPWWFATPLAFVAGVVLLFATLHLARGVARVQGALAKHLLVQSAR
;
A
#
# COMPACT_ATOMS: atom_id res chain seq x y z
N MET A 1 25.47 -4.36 -26.95
CA MET A 1 24.32 -3.44 -26.98
C MET A 1 24.74 -2.23 -27.78
N ASN A 2 23.89 -1.73 -28.67
CA ASN A 2 24.21 -0.56 -29.48
C ASN A 2 24.14 0.70 -28.61
N THR A 3 25.00 1.68 -28.87
CA THR A 3 24.94 2.98 -28.18
C THR A 3 23.57 3.63 -28.46
N PRO A 4 22.79 3.96 -27.43
CA PRO A 4 21.47 4.55 -27.62
C PRO A 4 21.59 5.93 -28.27
N THR A 5 20.78 6.15 -29.31
CA THR A 5 20.78 7.39 -30.10
C THR A 5 19.67 8.35 -29.70
N THR A 6 18.68 7.86 -28.93
CA THR A 6 17.57 8.65 -28.40
C THR A 6 17.33 8.33 -26.93
N ILE A 7 16.72 9.28 -26.20
CA ILE A 7 16.36 9.07 -24.78
C ILE A 7 15.44 7.85 -24.65
N ARG A 8 14.50 7.68 -25.60
CA ARG A 8 13.59 6.52 -25.62
C ARG A 8 14.37 5.20 -25.71
N GLU A 9 15.34 5.12 -26.61
CA GLU A 9 16.17 3.92 -26.78
C GLU A 9 17.00 3.64 -25.52
N TYR A 10 17.57 4.68 -24.88
CA TYR A 10 18.27 4.53 -23.60
C TYR A 10 17.36 3.92 -22.53
N LEU A 11 16.13 4.44 -22.38
CA LEU A 11 15.17 3.98 -21.38
C LEU A 11 14.65 2.56 -21.67
N GLU A 12 14.47 2.20 -22.94
CA GLU A 12 14.11 0.83 -23.34
C GLU A 12 15.23 -0.17 -23.00
N GLN A 13 16.50 0.20 -23.28
CA GLN A 13 17.66 -0.61 -22.90
C GLN A 13 17.82 -0.70 -21.37
N LEU A 14 17.62 0.40 -20.63
CA LEU A 14 17.66 0.42 -19.17
C LEU A 14 16.56 -0.47 -18.58
N ARG A 15 15.33 -0.39 -19.11
CA ARG A 15 14.22 -1.26 -18.70
C ARG A 15 14.54 -2.73 -18.95
N ALA A 16 15.11 -3.05 -20.12
CA ALA A 16 15.51 -4.41 -20.46
C ALA A 16 16.61 -4.93 -19.52
N ALA A 17 17.58 -4.08 -19.15
CA ALA A 17 18.64 -4.43 -18.21
C ALA A 17 18.12 -4.63 -16.76
N LEU A 18 17.04 -3.93 -16.40
CA LEU A 18 16.36 -4.08 -15.10
C LEU A 18 15.30 -5.21 -15.10
N ALA A 19 15.22 -6.04 -16.14
CA ALA A 19 14.27 -7.15 -16.19
C ALA A 19 14.46 -8.11 -15.01
N GLY A 20 13.38 -8.36 -14.26
CA GLY A 20 13.39 -9.20 -13.06
C GLY A 20 13.66 -8.46 -11.75
N ALA A 21 14.00 -7.16 -11.80
CA ALA A 21 14.06 -6.32 -10.62
C ALA A 21 12.66 -5.96 -10.08
N ASP A 22 12.59 -5.42 -8.87
CA ASP A 22 11.34 -4.96 -8.27
C ASP A 22 10.66 -3.89 -9.15
N PRO A 23 9.36 -3.99 -9.46
CA PRO A 23 8.67 -3.02 -10.30
C PRO A 23 8.76 -1.56 -9.80
N ALA A 24 8.83 -1.37 -8.48
CA ALA A 24 9.01 -0.05 -7.89
C ALA A 24 10.41 0.53 -8.17
N LEU A 25 11.44 -0.31 -8.09
CA LEU A 25 12.81 0.06 -8.44
C LEU A 25 12.90 0.43 -9.92
N VAL A 26 12.30 -0.37 -10.79
CA VAL A 26 12.27 -0.10 -12.25
C VAL A 26 11.64 1.26 -12.52
N GLN A 27 10.49 1.57 -11.90
CA GLN A 27 9.82 2.85 -12.09
C GLN A 27 10.67 4.03 -11.59
N ASP A 28 11.25 3.92 -10.39
CA ASP A 28 12.08 4.98 -9.80
C ASP A 28 13.34 5.23 -10.66
N ALA A 29 14.01 4.15 -11.10
CA ALA A 29 15.22 4.25 -11.92
C ALA A 29 14.95 4.86 -13.30
N LEU A 30 13.84 4.47 -13.96
CA LEU A 30 13.46 5.05 -15.25
C LEU A 30 13.10 6.53 -15.12
N TYR A 31 12.41 6.92 -14.04
CA TYR A 31 12.07 8.32 -13.80
C TYR A 31 13.32 9.17 -13.61
N ASP A 32 14.21 8.76 -12.69
CA ASP A 32 15.42 9.52 -12.39
C ASP A 32 16.36 9.60 -13.61
N ALA A 33 16.48 8.53 -14.39
CA ALA A 33 17.27 8.53 -15.63
C ALA A 33 16.64 9.46 -16.69
N GLU A 34 15.33 9.39 -16.91
CA GLU A 34 14.67 10.26 -17.89
C GLU A 34 14.78 11.74 -17.50
N ASP A 35 14.57 12.06 -16.22
CA ASP A 35 14.69 13.43 -15.70
C ASP A 35 16.10 13.99 -15.89
N HIS A 36 17.12 13.20 -15.54
CA HIS A 36 18.52 13.58 -15.75
C HIS A 36 18.85 13.80 -17.23
N LEU A 37 18.53 12.84 -18.11
CA LEU A 37 18.80 12.94 -19.54
C LEU A 37 18.13 14.15 -20.19
N ARG A 38 16.91 14.47 -19.75
CA ARG A 38 16.17 15.63 -20.27
C ARG A 38 16.70 16.95 -19.71
N SER A 39 17.14 17.00 -18.46
CA SER A 39 17.81 18.17 -17.89
C SER A 39 19.08 18.50 -18.68
N GLU A 40 19.93 17.50 -18.94
CA GLU A 40 21.15 17.67 -19.72
C GLU A 40 20.86 18.17 -21.16
N MET A 41 19.79 17.66 -21.78
CA MET A 41 19.35 18.13 -23.11
C MET A 41 18.90 19.59 -23.09
N ALA A 42 18.22 20.01 -22.02
CA ALA A 42 17.76 21.39 -21.87
C ALA A 42 18.94 22.37 -21.67
N ASP A 43 20.00 21.92 -20.99
CA ASP A 43 21.21 22.71 -20.77
C ASP A 43 22.11 22.79 -22.01
N HIS A 44 21.92 21.91 -23.00
CA HIS A 44 22.73 21.81 -24.21
C HIS A 44 21.87 21.79 -25.51
N PRO A 45 21.09 22.85 -25.78
CA PRO A 45 20.11 22.86 -26.88
C PRO A 45 20.74 22.79 -28.29
N ASP A 46 22.00 23.21 -28.43
CA ASP A 46 22.70 23.24 -29.72
C ASP A 46 23.41 21.92 -30.07
N THR A 47 23.43 20.95 -29.14
CA THR A 47 24.09 19.66 -29.35
C THR A 47 23.10 18.63 -29.88
N PRO A 48 23.39 17.90 -30.97
CA PRO A 48 22.53 16.83 -31.46
C PRO A 48 22.28 15.76 -30.39
N GLU A 49 21.03 15.30 -30.25
CA GLU A 49 20.61 14.35 -29.19
C GLU A 49 21.52 13.10 -29.12
N ALA A 50 21.88 12.52 -30.26
CA ALA A 50 22.72 11.33 -30.32
C ALA A 50 24.17 11.59 -29.86
N GLU A 51 24.71 12.78 -30.14
CA GLU A 51 26.07 13.15 -29.72
C GLU A 51 26.11 13.41 -28.21
N LEU A 52 25.10 14.13 -27.70
CA LEU A 52 24.97 14.36 -26.27
C LEU A 52 24.74 13.06 -25.50
N LEU A 53 23.89 12.15 -25.99
CA LEU A 53 23.68 10.85 -25.37
C LEU A 53 24.95 10.00 -25.36
N ALA A 54 25.74 9.99 -26.43
CA ALA A 54 27.03 9.30 -26.43
C ALA A 54 27.98 9.86 -25.36
N LYS A 55 27.97 11.19 -25.15
CA LYS A 55 28.74 11.84 -24.10
C LYS A 55 28.21 11.49 -22.70
N ILE A 56 26.90 11.50 -22.50
CA ILE A 56 26.25 11.15 -21.21
C ILE A 56 26.47 9.68 -20.88
N VAL A 57 26.38 8.77 -21.84
CA VAL A 57 26.70 7.34 -21.63
C VAL A 57 28.11 7.16 -21.08
N ASN A 58 29.07 7.99 -21.50
CA ASN A 58 30.44 7.95 -20.97
C ASN A 58 30.58 8.54 -19.55
N SER A 59 29.74 9.51 -19.15
CA SER A 59 29.82 10.16 -17.83
C SER A 59 28.86 9.57 -16.80
N TYR A 60 27.59 9.42 -17.15
CA TYR A 60 26.50 8.87 -16.32
C TYR A 60 26.49 7.34 -16.33
N GLY A 61 26.95 6.72 -17.41
CA GLY A 61 27.08 5.26 -17.56
C GLY A 61 26.16 4.68 -18.62
N ALA A 62 26.55 3.50 -19.13
CA ALA A 62 25.72 2.74 -20.07
C ALA A 62 24.45 2.21 -19.37
N PRO A 63 23.33 2.00 -20.09
CA PRO A 63 22.08 1.55 -19.49
C PRO A 63 22.20 0.32 -18.58
N ALA A 64 23.04 -0.66 -18.95
CA ALA A 64 23.26 -1.85 -18.15
C ALA A 64 24.12 -1.60 -16.90
N GLU A 65 25.08 -0.67 -16.95
CA GLU A 65 25.88 -0.28 -15.79
C GLU A 65 25.03 0.49 -14.79
N VAL A 66 24.23 1.46 -15.28
CA VAL A 66 23.27 2.20 -14.47
C VAL A 66 22.26 1.25 -13.82
N ALA A 67 21.72 0.28 -14.57
CA ALA A 67 20.86 -0.76 -14.01
C ALA A 67 21.54 -1.52 -12.86
N GLY A 68 22.79 -1.95 -13.04
CA GLY A 68 23.58 -2.61 -12.00
C GLY A 68 23.73 -1.76 -10.75
N ILE A 69 24.06 -0.47 -10.91
CA ILE A 69 24.19 0.48 -9.80
C ILE A 69 22.87 0.61 -9.02
N TYR A 70 21.72 0.68 -9.69
CA TYR A 70 20.42 0.76 -9.01
C TYR A 70 20.10 -0.52 -8.23
N VAL A 71 20.35 -1.70 -8.82
CA VAL A 71 20.13 -2.99 -8.16
C VAL A 71 21.05 -3.16 -6.95
N ASP A 72 22.33 -2.82 -7.09
CA ASP A 72 23.30 -2.93 -6.00
C ASP A 72 22.98 -1.93 -4.87
N LYS A 73 22.63 -0.68 -5.20
CA LYS A 73 22.20 0.31 -4.22
C LYS A 73 20.95 -0.14 -3.47
N GLU A 74 19.93 -0.64 -4.17
CA GLU A 74 18.71 -1.13 -3.51
C GLU A 74 19.04 -2.30 -2.57
N ARG A 75 19.92 -3.22 -2.99
CA ARG A 75 20.38 -4.34 -2.15
C ARG A 75 21.11 -3.87 -0.89
N VAL A 76 22.00 -2.89 -1.02
CA VAL A 76 22.74 -2.31 0.13
C VAL A 76 21.78 -1.61 1.08
N VAL A 77 20.84 -0.82 0.55
CA VAL A 77 19.82 -0.14 1.36
C VAL A 77 18.92 -1.15 2.07
N GLU A 78 18.46 -2.19 1.38
CA GLU A 78 17.63 -3.24 1.97
C GLU A 78 18.38 -3.98 3.08
N GLN A 79 19.66 -4.31 2.86
CA GLN A 79 20.51 -4.93 3.89
C GLN A 79 20.71 -4.02 5.10
N ALA A 80 20.93 -2.72 4.89
CA ALA A 80 21.12 -1.74 5.96
C ALA A 80 19.84 -1.50 6.78
N LEU A 81 18.67 -1.55 6.14
CA LEU A 81 17.37 -1.35 6.79
C LEU A 81 16.80 -2.64 7.41
N ARG A 82 17.39 -3.81 7.13
CA ARG A 82 16.90 -5.09 7.63
C ARG A 82 17.05 -5.15 9.15
N PRO A 83 15.95 -5.28 9.91
CA PRO A 83 16.05 -5.43 11.36
C PRO A 83 16.77 -6.76 11.69
N PRO A 84 17.51 -6.82 12.81
CA PRO A 84 18.16 -8.05 13.23
C PRO A 84 17.12 -9.18 13.34
N PRO A 85 17.43 -10.39 12.83
CA PRO A 85 16.48 -11.49 12.83
C PRO A 85 16.08 -11.80 14.28
N PRO A 86 14.77 -11.88 14.58
CA PRO A 86 14.34 -12.25 15.93
C PRO A 86 14.86 -13.65 16.26
N PRO A 87 15.16 -13.92 17.55
CA PRO A 87 15.66 -15.23 17.96
C PRO A 87 14.70 -16.35 17.52
N ALA A 88 15.25 -17.39 16.90
CA ALA A 88 14.47 -18.48 16.33
C ALA A 88 13.64 -19.18 17.42
N ARG A 89 12.32 -19.00 17.38
CA ARG A 89 11.40 -19.61 18.34
C ARG A 89 11.15 -21.07 17.95
N ARG A 90 11.61 -22.01 18.79
CA ARG A 90 11.57 -23.46 18.52
C ARG A 90 10.18 -24.08 18.73
N SER A 91 9.31 -23.48 19.55
CA SER A 91 7.98 -24.03 19.87
C SER A 91 6.85 -23.43 19.03
N LEU A 92 5.79 -24.22 18.80
CA LEU A 92 4.56 -23.77 18.13
C LEU A 92 3.90 -22.60 18.87
N ALA A 93 3.79 -22.70 20.20
CA ALA A 93 3.28 -21.62 21.05
C ALA A 93 4.15 -20.36 20.94
N GLY A 94 5.48 -20.49 20.93
CA GLY A 94 6.39 -19.37 20.75
C GLY A 94 6.19 -18.66 19.40
N ARG A 95 5.95 -19.41 18.32
CA ARG A 95 5.63 -18.80 17.01
C ARG A 95 4.27 -18.11 17.00
N PHE A 96 3.26 -18.70 17.64
CA PHE A 96 1.91 -18.16 17.70
C PHE A 96 1.83 -16.87 18.54
N PHE A 97 2.26 -16.91 19.81
CA PHE A 97 2.26 -15.74 20.70
C PHE A 97 3.34 -14.72 20.35
N GLY A 98 4.33 -15.15 19.61
CA GLY A 98 5.44 -14.32 19.21
C GLY A 98 5.10 -13.12 18.32
N VAL A 99 3.90 -13.09 17.73
CA VAL A 99 3.40 -12.03 16.85
C VAL A 99 3.21 -10.70 17.58
N ALA A 100 2.94 -10.73 18.89
CA ALA A 100 2.78 -9.52 19.70
C ALA A 100 4.11 -8.79 19.99
N ALA A 101 5.26 -9.43 19.75
CA ALA A 101 6.56 -8.76 19.89
C ALA A 101 6.99 -8.05 18.59
N ASP A 102 6.25 -8.20 17.50
CA ASP A 102 6.60 -7.64 16.19
C ASP A 102 5.86 -6.31 15.97
N PRO A 103 6.58 -5.16 15.92
CA PRO A 103 5.96 -3.85 15.70
C PRO A 103 5.13 -3.76 14.43
N ARG A 104 5.49 -4.52 13.38
CA ARG A 104 4.77 -4.51 12.09
C ARG A 104 3.36 -5.09 12.21
N THR A 105 3.13 -5.96 13.18
CA THR A 105 1.78 -6.48 13.48
C THR A 105 0.85 -5.34 13.90
N TYR A 106 1.33 -4.43 14.74
CA TYR A 106 0.54 -3.29 15.21
C TYR A 106 0.37 -2.24 14.12
N ALA A 107 1.38 -2.03 13.27
CA ALA A 107 1.25 -1.17 12.10
C ALA A 107 0.19 -1.71 11.12
N ALA A 108 0.16 -3.03 10.88
CA ALA A 108 -0.86 -3.69 10.08
C ALA A 108 -2.26 -3.57 10.71
N LEU A 109 -2.38 -3.78 12.03
CA LEU A 109 -3.65 -3.64 12.73
C LEU A 109 -4.16 -2.18 12.68
N PHE A 110 -3.27 -1.21 12.87
CA PHE A 110 -3.61 0.21 12.73
C PHE A 110 -4.02 0.54 11.30
N TYR A 111 -3.36 -0.04 10.29
CA TYR A 111 -3.76 0.13 8.89
C TYR A 111 -5.18 -0.40 8.66
N MET A 112 -5.56 -1.56 9.22
CA MET A 112 -6.94 -2.06 9.13
C MET A 112 -7.95 -1.06 9.69
N LEU A 113 -7.62 -0.38 10.79
CA LEU A 113 -8.50 0.66 11.36
C LEU A 113 -8.53 1.92 10.48
N LEU A 114 -7.37 2.36 10.00
CA LEU A 114 -7.23 3.54 9.13
C LEU A 114 -7.91 3.34 7.77
N SER A 115 -7.93 2.11 7.26
CA SER A 115 -8.40 1.77 5.91
C SER A 115 -9.86 2.11 5.64
N LEU A 116 -10.70 2.15 6.69
CA LEU A 116 -12.08 2.64 6.55
C LEU A 116 -12.10 4.14 6.26
N ALA A 117 -11.31 4.93 6.99
CA ALA A 117 -11.27 6.38 6.82
C ALA A 117 -10.67 6.76 5.46
N THR A 118 -9.54 6.13 5.07
CA THR A 118 -8.95 6.36 3.75
C THR A 118 -9.85 5.84 2.64
N GLY A 119 -10.49 4.69 2.82
CA GLY A 119 -11.43 4.12 1.85
C GLY A 119 -12.65 4.99 1.59
N VAL A 120 -13.26 5.56 2.63
CA VAL A 120 -14.35 6.54 2.48
C VAL A 120 -13.87 7.77 1.71
N PHE A 121 -12.73 8.35 2.12
CA PHE A 121 -12.19 9.53 1.46
C PHE A 121 -11.89 9.29 -0.02
N TYR A 122 -11.19 8.20 -0.35
CA TYR A 122 -10.84 7.84 -1.73
C TYR A 122 -12.07 7.56 -2.59
N PHE A 123 -13.01 6.79 -2.08
CA PHE A 123 -14.24 6.49 -2.80
C PHE A 123 -15.05 7.76 -3.08
N THR A 124 -15.28 8.59 -2.07
CA THR A 124 -16.03 9.85 -2.23
C THR A 124 -15.32 10.79 -3.22
N TRP A 125 -13.99 10.89 -3.14
CA TRP A 125 -13.20 11.71 -4.06
C TRP A 125 -13.33 11.23 -5.51
N VAL A 126 -13.21 9.92 -5.75
CA VAL A 126 -13.32 9.34 -7.09
C VAL A 126 -14.72 9.50 -7.66
N VAL A 127 -15.76 9.18 -6.88
CA VAL A 127 -17.15 9.31 -7.34
C VAL A 127 -17.47 10.76 -7.65
N ALA A 128 -17.15 11.69 -6.74
CA ALA A 128 -17.38 13.12 -6.98
C ALA A 128 -16.59 13.64 -8.18
N GLY A 129 -15.31 13.28 -8.28
CA GLY A 129 -14.42 13.72 -9.35
C GLY A 129 -14.85 13.21 -10.72
N LEU A 130 -15.24 11.94 -10.84
CA LEU A 130 -15.78 11.37 -12.07
C LEU A 130 -17.13 11.98 -12.44
N SER A 131 -18.05 12.11 -11.47
CA SER A 131 -19.36 12.72 -11.71
C SER A 131 -19.24 14.18 -12.17
N LEU A 132 -18.36 14.98 -11.56
CA LEU A 132 -18.08 16.36 -11.97
C LEU A 132 -17.42 16.41 -13.35
N SER A 133 -16.47 15.52 -13.62
CA SER A 133 -15.77 15.47 -14.92
C SER A 133 -16.75 15.17 -16.07
N VAL A 134 -17.64 14.19 -15.87
CA VAL A 134 -18.66 13.84 -16.88
C VAL A 134 -19.72 14.93 -16.97
N GLY A 135 -20.23 15.42 -15.85
CA GLY A 135 -21.29 16.44 -15.83
C GLY A 135 -20.87 17.78 -16.43
N LEU A 136 -19.62 18.18 -16.22
CA LEU A 136 -19.09 19.44 -16.75
C LEU A 136 -18.50 19.31 -18.15
N SER A 137 -18.39 18.09 -18.71
CA SER A 137 -17.80 17.83 -20.04
C SER A 137 -18.49 18.59 -21.18
N VAL A 138 -19.77 18.93 -21.03
CA VAL A 138 -20.55 19.73 -21.99
C VAL A 138 -20.13 21.21 -21.99
N LEU A 139 -19.56 21.69 -20.88
CA LEU A 139 -19.09 23.06 -20.74
C LEU A 139 -17.64 23.19 -21.23
N ILE A 140 -17.25 24.40 -21.66
CA ILE A 140 -15.86 24.69 -22.04
C ILE A 140 -14.89 24.47 -20.86
N ILE A 141 -15.36 24.71 -19.63
CA ILE A 141 -14.61 24.44 -18.38
C ILE A 141 -14.45 22.92 -18.13
N GLY A 142 -15.22 22.09 -18.83
CA GLY A 142 -15.24 20.64 -18.73
C GLY A 142 -13.94 19.93 -19.01
N VAL A 143 -12.96 20.60 -19.63
CA VAL A 143 -11.61 20.05 -19.84
C VAL A 143 -10.71 20.23 -18.61
N LEU A 144 -10.88 21.30 -17.83
CA LEU A 144 -9.99 21.59 -16.69
C LEU A 144 -10.24 20.65 -15.50
N VAL A 145 -11.51 20.34 -15.23
CA VAL A 145 -11.93 19.48 -14.12
C VAL A 145 -11.35 18.06 -14.20
N PRO A 146 -11.46 17.31 -15.32
CA PRO A 146 -10.86 15.99 -15.43
C PRO A 146 -9.34 16.02 -15.32
N ILE A 147 -8.67 17.05 -15.87
CA ILE A 147 -7.21 17.19 -15.72
C ILE A 147 -6.84 17.31 -14.23
N ALA A 148 -7.52 18.19 -13.49
CA ALA A 148 -7.31 18.36 -12.05
C ALA A 148 -7.64 17.06 -11.29
N PHE A 149 -8.70 16.36 -11.68
CA PHE A 149 -9.09 15.09 -11.08
C PHE A 149 -8.02 14.01 -11.27
N PHE A 150 -7.58 13.72 -12.49
CA PHE A 150 -6.53 12.73 -12.74
C PHE A 150 -5.20 13.10 -12.09
N ALA A 151 -4.85 14.39 -12.05
CA ALA A 151 -3.68 14.86 -11.31
C ALA A 151 -3.80 14.55 -9.81
N SER A 152 -4.97 14.82 -9.20
CA SER A 152 -5.23 14.50 -7.80
C SER A 152 -5.18 13.00 -7.52
N VAL A 153 -5.74 12.16 -8.41
CA VAL A 153 -5.70 10.69 -8.30
C VAL A 153 -4.26 10.18 -8.25
N ARG A 154 -3.35 10.75 -9.06
CA ARG A 154 -1.93 10.39 -9.03
C ARG A 154 -1.26 10.77 -7.72
N VAL A 155 -1.59 11.92 -7.15
CA VAL A 155 -1.08 12.33 -5.83
C VAL A 155 -1.60 11.39 -4.74
N LEU A 156 -2.90 11.06 -4.76
CA LEU A 156 -3.49 10.13 -3.79
C LEU A 156 -2.88 8.72 -3.88
N ALA A 157 -2.55 8.26 -5.09
CA ALA A 157 -1.85 7.00 -5.29
C ALA A 157 -0.46 6.97 -4.64
N LEU A 158 0.29 8.09 -4.70
CA LEU A 158 1.59 8.20 -4.02
C LEU A 158 1.43 8.23 -2.50
N VAL A 159 0.41 8.95 -1.99
CA VAL A 159 0.10 8.98 -0.55
C VAL A 159 -0.23 7.57 -0.06
N GLU A 160 -1.11 6.85 -0.75
CA GLU A 160 -1.49 5.49 -0.36
C GLU A 160 -0.32 4.51 -0.52
N GLY A 161 0.48 4.64 -1.58
CA GLY A 161 1.72 3.88 -1.73
C GLY A 161 2.69 4.09 -0.56
N ARG A 162 2.76 5.32 -0.03
CA ARG A 162 3.58 5.64 1.15
C ARG A 162 3.03 5.05 2.44
N ILE A 163 1.71 5.11 2.63
CA ILE A 163 1.03 4.48 3.78
C ILE A 163 1.32 2.97 3.75
N VAL A 164 1.17 2.32 2.59
CA VAL A 164 1.45 0.89 2.42
C VAL A 164 2.94 0.57 2.65
N GLU A 165 3.87 1.35 2.11
CA GLU A 165 5.31 1.16 2.30
C GLU A 165 5.70 1.25 3.77
N VAL A 166 5.21 2.29 4.48
CA VAL A 166 5.56 2.54 5.88
C VAL A 166 4.92 1.52 6.83
N MET A 167 3.64 1.21 6.60
CA MET A 167 2.85 0.43 7.56
C MET A 167 2.89 -1.07 7.30
N LEU A 168 2.91 -1.47 6.02
CA LEU A 168 2.85 -2.88 5.61
C LEU A 168 4.23 -3.40 5.19
N GLY A 169 5.18 -2.49 4.90
CA GLY A 169 6.55 -2.83 4.54
C GLY A 169 6.70 -3.33 3.10
N GLU A 170 5.69 -3.12 2.25
CA GLU A 170 5.76 -3.46 0.82
C GLU A 170 6.43 -2.33 0.05
N ARG A 171 7.47 -2.64 -0.74
CA ARG A 171 8.19 -1.63 -1.52
C ARG A 171 7.26 -1.04 -2.59
N MET A 172 7.03 0.27 -2.49
CA MET A 172 6.25 1.07 -3.45
C MET A 172 7.13 2.14 -4.12
N PRO A 173 6.89 2.50 -5.39
CA PRO A 173 7.63 3.56 -6.07
C PRO A 173 7.49 4.88 -5.33
N ARG A 174 8.57 5.66 -5.31
CA ARG A 174 8.62 6.98 -4.67
C ARG A 174 8.44 8.09 -5.70
N ARG A 175 8.72 7.81 -6.97
CA ARG A 175 8.56 8.75 -8.08
C ARG A 175 7.25 8.52 -8.84
N PRO A 176 6.57 9.57 -9.31
CA PRO A 176 5.53 9.42 -10.30
C PRO A 176 6.12 8.88 -11.61
N VAL A 177 5.27 8.41 -12.55
CA VAL A 177 5.78 8.12 -13.90
C VAL A 177 5.99 9.44 -14.64
N TYR A 178 7.07 9.49 -15.40
CA TYR A 178 7.45 10.67 -16.16
C TYR A 178 6.33 11.03 -17.14
N ALA A 179 5.90 12.28 -17.12
CA ALA A 179 4.85 12.74 -18.02
C ALA A 179 5.46 12.97 -19.41
N GLN A 180 4.83 12.46 -20.47
CA GLN A 180 5.31 12.66 -21.84
C GLN A 180 5.22 14.15 -22.23
N GLN A 181 6.33 14.88 -22.10
CA GLN A 181 6.38 16.34 -22.32
C GLN A 181 6.36 16.73 -23.82
N HIS A 182 6.69 15.78 -24.70
CA HIS A 182 6.83 15.99 -26.16
C HIS A 182 5.50 15.99 -26.92
N LEU A 183 4.38 15.70 -26.26
CA LEU A 183 3.06 15.71 -26.88
C LEU A 183 2.41 17.09 -26.73
N PRO A 184 1.75 17.61 -27.79
CA PRO A 184 0.93 18.81 -27.67
C PRO A 184 -0.14 18.60 -26.59
N LEU A 185 -0.47 19.68 -25.86
CA LEU A 185 -1.33 19.62 -24.66
C LEU A 185 -2.61 18.80 -24.87
N LEU A 186 -3.29 18.96 -26.01
CA LEU A 186 -4.49 18.19 -26.36
C LEU A 186 -4.25 16.68 -26.47
N ARG A 187 -3.14 16.26 -27.08
CA ARG A 187 -2.78 14.83 -27.15
C ARG A 187 -2.35 14.29 -25.79
N ARG A 188 -1.72 15.11 -24.95
CA ARG A 188 -1.35 14.74 -23.57
C ARG A 188 -2.58 14.55 -22.69
N ILE A 189 -3.59 15.41 -22.85
CA ILE A 189 -4.89 15.26 -22.20
C ILE A 189 -5.57 13.99 -22.70
N GLY A 190 -5.65 13.77 -24.01
CA GLY A 190 -6.23 12.53 -24.57
C GLY A 190 -5.54 11.26 -24.09
N ALA A 191 -4.21 11.25 -24.03
CA ALA A 191 -3.42 10.12 -23.54
C ALA A 191 -3.73 9.78 -22.07
N MET A 192 -4.06 10.78 -21.24
CA MET A 192 -4.43 10.57 -19.84
C MET A 192 -5.72 9.75 -19.68
N PHE A 193 -6.70 9.96 -20.58
CA PHE A 193 -7.97 9.22 -20.58
C PHE A 193 -7.83 7.79 -21.10
N SER A 194 -6.90 7.56 -22.03
CA SER A 194 -6.65 6.23 -22.60
C SER A 194 -5.62 5.42 -21.83
N ASP A 195 -4.97 6.00 -20.82
CA ASP A 195 -3.96 5.33 -20.00
C ASP A 195 -4.61 4.27 -19.09
N PRO A 196 -4.38 2.96 -19.31
CA PRO A 196 -4.94 1.90 -18.48
C PRO A 196 -4.58 2.03 -16.99
N ARG A 197 -3.45 2.67 -16.69
CA ARG A 197 -2.99 2.88 -15.32
C ARG A 197 -3.86 3.86 -14.54
N SER A 198 -4.33 4.91 -15.19
CA SER A 198 -5.24 5.86 -14.54
C SER A 198 -6.49 5.13 -14.08
N TRP A 199 -6.99 4.20 -14.89
CA TRP A 199 -8.14 3.37 -14.57
C TRP A 199 -7.84 2.31 -13.49
N SER A 200 -6.66 1.68 -13.50
CA SER A 200 -6.28 0.75 -12.42
C SER A 200 -6.15 1.46 -11.07
N THR A 201 -5.64 2.69 -11.08
CA THR A 201 -5.53 3.53 -9.88
C THR A 201 -6.92 3.94 -9.38
N ILE A 202 -7.80 4.40 -10.27
CA ILE A 202 -9.20 4.72 -9.93
C ILE A 202 -9.90 3.49 -9.36
N LEU A 203 -9.76 2.33 -10.01
CA LEU A 203 -10.33 1.07 -9.53
C LEU A 203 -9.84 0.73 -8.13
N TYR A 204 -8.54 0.86 -7.87
CA TYR A 204 -7.96 0.63 -6.55
C TYR A 204 -8.55 1.58 -5.49
N LEU A 205 -8.66 2.88 -5.79
CA LEU A 205 -9.25 3.86 -4.88
C LEU A 205 -10.74 3.59 -4.61
N VAL A 206 -11.49 3.06 -5.58
CA VAL A 206 -12.87 2.60 -5.38
C VAL A 206 -12.93 1.34 -4.51
N LEU A 207 -12.04 0.37 -4.74
CA LEU A 207 -11.95 -0.86 -3.97
C LEU A 207 -11.54 -0.64 -2.51
N MET A 208 -10.89 0.48 -2.20
CA MET A 208 -10.51 0.81 -0.84
C MET A 208 -11.69 0.93 0.14
N LEU A 209 -12.87 1.35 -0.31
CA LEU A 209 -14.04 1.41 0.56
C LEU A 209 -14.51 0.01 0.99
N PRO A 210 -14.87 -0.93 0.09
CA PRO A 210 -15.31 -2.27 0.51
C PRO A 210 -14.20 -3.03 1.25
N LEU A 211 -12.94 -2.90 0.84
CA LEU A 211 -11.80 -3.50 1.56
C LEU A 211 -11.64 -2.88 2.95
N GLY A 212 -11.71 -1.55 3.05
CA GLY A 212 -11.60 -0.83 4.32
C GLY A 212 -12.70 -1.20 5.31
N ILE A 213 -13.95 -1.34 4.85
CA ILE A 213 -15.07 -1.84 5.66
C ILE A 213 -14.76 -3.25 6.18
N CYS A 214 -14.30 -4.14 5.30
CA CYS A 214 -13.94 -5.51 5.67
C CYS A 214 -12.84 -5.56 6.72
N TYR A 215 -11.73 -4.85 6.48
CA TYR A 215 -10.58 -4.80 7.38
C TYR A 215 -10.93 -4.18 8.72
N PHE A 216 -11.61 -3.03 8.72
CA PHE A 216 -12.05 -2.37 9.94
C PHE A 216 -12.98 -3.27 10.76
N THR A 217 -13.96 -3.90 10.10
CA THR A 217 -14.91 -4.80 10.78
C THR A 217 -14.18 -5.98 11.39
N MET A 218 -13.27 -6.63 10.67
CA MET A 218 -12.45 -7.75 11.19
C MET A 218 -11.59 -7.32 12.39
N ALA A 219 -10.95 -6.15 12.32
CA ALA A 219 -10.11 -5.65 13.41
C ALA A 219 -10.95 -5.32 14.66
N VAL A 220 -12.02 -4.55 14.50
CA VAL A 220 -12.87 -4.11 15.63
C VAL A 220 -13.60 -5.30 16.25
N THR A 221 -14.19 -6.19 15.46
CA THR A 221 -14.87 -7.38 15.99
C THR A 221 -13.88 -8.34 16.66
N GLY A 222 -12.73 -8.61 16.03
CA GLY A 222 -11.69 -9.47 16.59
C GLY A 222 -11.17 -8.94 17.93
N ILE A 223 -10.85 -7.65 18.01
CA ILE A 223 -10.41 -7.01 19.26
C ILE A 223 -11.53 -7.01 20.30
N ALA A 224 -12.74 -6.55 19.95
CA ALA A 224 -13.84 -6.40 20.90
C ALA A 224 -14.24 -7.74 21.52
N VAL A 225 -14.40 -8.79 20.71
CA VAL A 225 -14.75 -10.13 21.19
C VAL A 225 -13.62 -10.72 22.04
N SER A 226 -12.37 -10.57 21.60
CA SER A 226 -11.22 -11.07 22.37
C SER A 226 -11.13 -10.40 23.74
N LEU A 227 -11.25 -9.08 23.80
CA LEU A 227 -11.21 -8.34 25.06
C LEU A 227 -12.41 -8.68 25.96
N ALA A 228 -13.62 -8.79 25.40
CA ALA A 228 -14.79 -9.20 26.16
C ALA A 228 -14.60 -10.56 26.85
N LEU A 229 -14.01 -11.53 26.12
CA LEU A 229 -13.70 -12.86 26.65
C LEU A 229 -12.55 -12.84 27.68
N VAL A 230 -11.50 -12.03 27.45
CA VAL A 230 -10.37 -11.87 28.38
C VAL A 230 -10.81 -11.21 29.70
N PHE A 231 -11.70 -10.23 29.65
CA PHE A 231 -12.19 -9.53 30.84
C PHE A 231 -13.38 -10.23 31.52
N LEU A 232 -13.88 -11.31 30.94
CA LEU A 232 -15.01 -12.07 31.48
C LEU A 232 -14.81 -12.55 32.94
N PRO A 233 -13.65 -13.09 33.34
CA PRO A 233 -13.43 -13.50 34.74
C PRO A 233 -13.43 -12.32 35.71
N VAL A 234 -12.96 -11.15 35.28
CA VAL A 234 -12.97 -9.92 36.08
C VAL A 234 -14.40 -9.45 36.29
N LEU A 235 -15.20 -9.43 35.22
CA LEU A 235 -16.61 -9.08 35.30
C LEU A 235 -17.38 -10.05 36.22
N GLN A 236 -17.13 -11.35 36.10
CA GLN A 236 -17.71 -12.38 36.97
C GLN A 236 -17.34 -12.13 38.44
N ALA A 237 -16.07 -11.83 38.73
CA ALA A 237 -15.63 -11.57 40.10
C ALA A 237 -16.31 -10.33 40.70
N LEU A 238 -16.47 -9.25 39.92
CA LEU A 238 -17.14 -8.03 40.35
C LEU A 238 -18.62 -8.27 40.66
N VAL A 239 -19.31 -9.02 39.81
CA VAL A 239 -20.72 -9.42 40.03
C VAL A 239 -20.86 -10.29 41.28
N VAL A 240 -20.02 -11.33 41.43
CA VAL A 240 -20.06 -12.23 42.59
C VAL A 240 -19.72 -11.48 43.90
N SER A 241 -18.85 -10.47 43.83
CA SER A 241 -18.51 -9.63 44.99
C SER A 241 -19.57 -8.58 45.35
N GLY A 242 -20.61 -8.40 44.53
CA GLY A 242 -21.65 -7.38 44.73
C GLY A 242 -21.22 -5.95 44.42
N VAL A 243 -20.08 -5.74 43.75
CA VAL A 243 -19.61 -4.40 43.34
C VAL A 243 -20.44 -3.87 42.17
N ILE A 244 -20.91 -4.77 41.31
CA ILE A 244 -21.75 -4.44 40.15
C ILE A 244 -23.00 -5.31 40.21
N GLU A 245 -24.18 -4.70 40.07
CA GLU A 245 -25.43 -5.43 39.88
C GLU A 245 -25.53 -5.96 38.43
N GLY A 246 -25.85 -7.24 38.27
CA GLY A 246 -26.08 -7.85 36.97
C GLY A 246 -25.79 -9.34 36.94
N HIS A 247 -25.86 -9.91 35.74
CA HIS A 247 -25.58 -11.31 35.45
C HIS A 247 -24.53 -11.43 34.34
N VAL A 248 -23.63 -12.42 34.46
CA VAL A 248 -22.64 -12.74 33.44
C VAL A 248 -23.10 -13.97 32.68
N GLY A 249 -23.59 -13.75 31.47
CA GLY A 249 -24.10 -14.79 30.60
C GLY A 249 -24.82 -14.22 29.39
N PHE A 250 -25.66 -15.03 28.77
CA PHE A 250 -26.50 -14.62 27.65
C PHE A 250 -27.94 -14.45 28.10
N VAL A 251 -28.67 -13.59 27.40
CA VAL A 251 -30.12 -13.51 27.55
C VAL A 251 -30.72 -14.18 26.32
N VAL A 252 -31.43 -15.29 26.52
CA VAL A 252 -32.15 -16.01 25.46
C VAL A 252 -33.63 -15.92 25.80
N ASP A 253 -34.42 -15.28 24.94
CA ASP A 253 -35.86 -15.06 25.14
C ASP A 253 -36.21 -14.40 26.49
N GLY A 254 -35.38 -13.46 26.94
CA GLY A 254 -35.57 -12.76 28.22
C GLY A 254 -35.13 -13.56 29.45
N VAL A 255 -34.62 -14.78 29.27
CA VAL A 255 -34.07 -15.61 30.34
C VAL A 255 -32.57 -15.44 30.43
N GLU A 256 -32.08 -15.01 31.58
CA GLU A 256 -30.67 -14.97 31.91
C GLU A 256 -30.12 -16.40 32.02
N THR A 257 -29.27 -16.76 31.07
CA THR A 257 -28.61 -18.06 30.98
C THR A 257 -27.11 -17.89 31.24
N GLY A 258 -26.61 -18.55 32.28
CA GLY A 258 -25.17 -18.59 32.56
C GLY A 258 -24.42 -19.41 31.52
N LEU A 259 -23.12 -19.20 31.39
CA LEU A 259 -22.22 -19.91 30.46
C LEU A 259 -21.96 -21.40 30.81
N GLY A 260 -22.83 -22.02 31.60
CA GLY A 260 -22.59 -23.30 32.27
C GLY A 260 -21.95 -23.12 33.65
N PRO A 261 -21.25 -24.13 34.19
CA PRO A 261 -20.54 -23.99 35.47
C PRO A 261 -19.48 -22.88 35.34
N TRP A 262 -19.71 -21.75 35.99
CA TRP A 262 -18.90 -20.53 35.85
C TRP A 262 -17.42 -20.78 36.14
N TRP A 263 -17.09 -21.68 37.06
CA TRP A 263 -15.72 -22.08 37.42
C TRP A 263 -14.97 -22.80 36.28
N PHE A 264 -15.68 -23.37 35.31
CA PHE A 264 -15.10 -23.99 34.12
C PHE A 264 -15.21 -23.09 32.88
N ALA A 265 -16.37 -22.48 32.69
CA ALA A 265 -16.65 -21.66 31.51
C ALA A 265 -15.84 -20.37 31.47
N THR A 266 -15.63 -19.71 32.62
CA THR A 266 -14.91 -18.42 32.65
C THR A 266 -13.40 -18.54 32.39
N PRO A 267 -12.66 -19.54 32.93
CA PRO A 267 -11.26 -19.73 32.54
C PRO A 267 -11.12 -20.17 31.07
N LEU A 268 -12.05 -20.99 30.57
CA LEU A 268 -12.04 -21.40 29.16
C LEU A 268 -12.29 -20.20 28.24
N ALA A 269 -13.25 -19.34 28.57
CA ALA A 269 -13.53 -18.10 27.85
C ALA A 269 -12.31 -17.17 27.86
N PHE A 270 -11.63 -17.02 29.00
CA PHE A 270 -10.38 -16.26 29.09
C PHE A 270 -9.32 -16.81 28.12
N VAL A 271 -9.07 -18.11 28.14
CA VAL A 271 -8.09 -18.75 27.24
C VAL A 271 -8.51 -18.57 25.78
N ALA A 272 -9.79 -18.73 25.45
CA ALA A 272 -10.32 -18.50 24.11
C ALA A 272 -10.14 -17.05 23.67
N GLY A 273 -10.39 -16.08 24.55
CA GLY A 273 -10.19 -14.65 24.30
C GLY A 273 -8.72 -14.32 24.04
N VAL A 274 -7.80 -14.87 24.82
CA VAL A 274 -6.36 -14.73 24.58
C VAL A 274 -6.02 -15.32 23.21
N VAL A 275 -6.39 -16.56 22.92
CA VAL A 275 -6.09 -17.21 21.63
C VAL A 275 -6.67 -16.40 20.46
N LEU A 276 -7.91 -15.91 20.57
CA LEU A 276 -8.57 -15.10 19.56
C LEU A 276 -7.86 -13.75 19.34
N LEU A 277 -7.35 -13.13 20.39
CA LEU A 277 -6.59 -11.88 20.27
C LEU A 277 -5.34 -12.08 19.40
N PHE A 278 -4.58 -13.14 19.69
CA PHE A 278 -3.39 -13.49 18.90
C PHE A 278 -3.76 -13.95 17.48
N ALA A 279 -4.87 -14.65 17.30
CA ALA A 279 -5.40 -14.97 15.97
C ALA A 279 -5.73 -13.70 15.15
N THR A 280 -6.31 -12.68 15.79
CA THR A 280 -6.60 -11.37 15.18
C THR A 280 -5.32 -10.66 14.74
N LEU A 281 -4.26 -10.74 15.54
CA LEU A 281 -2.94 -10.21 15.17
C LEU A 281 -2.33 -10.95 13.96
N HIS A 282 -2.48 -12.27 13.87
CA HIS A 282 -2.06 -13.03 12.68
C HIS A 282 -2.89 -12.67 11.45
N LEU A 283 -4.21 -12.50 11.63
CA LEU A 283 -5.11 -12.04 10.58
C LEU A 283 -4.66 -10.67 10.04
N ALA A 284 -4.31 -9.73 10.92
CA ALA A 284 -3.81 -8.41 10.52
C ALA A 284 -2.56 -8.51 9.63
N ARG A 285 -1.62 -9.41 9.96
CA ARG A 285 -0.46 -9.68 9.09
C ARG A 285 -0.85 -10.32 7.77
N GLY A 286 -1.85 -11.19 7.76
CA GLY A 286 -2.41 -11.77 6.54
C GLY A 286 -2.95 -10.68 5.62
N VAL A 287 -3.81 -9.82 6.16
CA VAL A 287 -4.40 -8.67 5.46
C VAL A 287 -3.31 -7.73 4.93
N ALA A 288 -2.29 -7.41 5.73
CA ALA A 288 -1.18 -6.56 5.31
C ALA A 288 -0.47 -7.07 4.05
N ARG A 289 -0.22 -8.39 3.96
CA ARG A 289 0.43 -8.99 2.79
C ARG A 289 -0.46 -8.93 1.55
N VAL A 290 -1.75 -9.26 1.72
CA VAL A 290 -2.73 -9.23 0.62
C VAL A 290 -2.89 -7.81 0.10
N GLN A 291 -3.03 -6.85 1.01
CA GLN A 291 -3.21 -5.44 0.65
C GLN A 291 -1.96 -4.84 0.02
N GLY A 292 -0.77 -5.13 0.56
CA GLY A 292 0.50 -4.70 -0.04
C GLY A 292 0.65 -5.21 -1.48
N ALA A 293 0.37 -6.49 -1.70
CA ALA A 293 0.42 -7.08 -3.04
C ALA A 293 -0.62 -6.45 -4.00
N LEU A 294 -1.84 -6.21 -3.52
CA LEU A 294 -2.92 -5.61 -4.30
C LEU A 294 -2.58 -4.17 -4.70
N ALA A 295 -2.06 -3.38 -3.75
CA ALA A 295 -1.58 -2.02 -3.99
C ALA A 295 -0.45 -2.02 -5.02
N LYS A 296 0.50 -2.95 -4.91
CA LYS A 296 1.65 -3.02 -5.81
C LYS A 296 1.22 -3.36 -7.22
N HIS A 297 0.32 -4.32 -7.37
CA HIS A 297 -0.19 -4.74 -8.68
C HIS A 297 -1.02 -3.67 -9.38
N LEU A 298 -1.77 -2.84 -8.64
CA LEU A 298 -2.70 -1.86 -9.22
C LEU A 298 -2.10 -0.45 -9.37
N LEU A 299 -1.15 -0.06 -8.50
CA LEU A 299 -0.55 1.28 -8.50
C LEU A 299 0.79 1.36 -9.25
N VAL A 300 1.52 0.24 -9.30
CA VAL A 300 2.85 0.19 -9.92
C VAL A 300 2.73 -0.35 -11.34
N GLN A 301 3.49 0.25 -12.25
CA GLN A 301 3.54 -0.22 -13.62
C GLN A 301 4.25 -1.58 -13.67
N SER A 302 3.56 -2.62 -14.14
CA SER A 302 4.21 -3.91 -14.42
C SER A 302 5.28 -3.68 -15.48
N ALA A 303 6.49 -4.21 -15.27
CA ALA A 303 7.64 -4.06 -16.15
C ALA A 303 7.53 -4.79 -17.52
N ARG A 304 6.31 -4.98 -18.05
CA ARG A 304 6.07 -5.58 -19.36
C ARG A 304 5.87 -4.51 -20.43
#